data_AF-A0A1J4KX25-F1
#
_entry.id   AF-A0A1J4KX25-F1
#
_cell.length_a   1.000
_cell.length_b   1.000
_cell.length_c   1.000
_cell.angle_alpha   90.00
_cell.angle_beta   90.00
_cell.angle_gamma   90.00
#
_symmetry.space_group_name_H-M   'P 1'
#
loop_
_entity.id
_entity.type
_entity.pdbx_description
1 polymer ?
#
loop_
_entity_poly.entity_id
_entity_poly.type
_entity_poly.pdbx_seq_one_letter_code
_entity_poly.pdbx_strand_id
1 'polypeptide(L)'
;MAWIDKTDSQPTIHLEVWISKNSEPLILDLQNQSSVIKLCYQLLSLYNYPPNTEIILKDFKTGREELHLSEIEKVDTRFNNKFLISFVPLDLHIDSFYHLLTNESSSSMVLITNETYKSVLNYQFDNMSNYNAHIFRHQLLYVAIRDIINGQPTLFSKCLPYYFQHTDNNALFPSEIIISVFTEILSKMFADKYEWISVDSESHVPSLPSMNSNLSEATNFSKFIVDLISNGCSMRSIIRLSLGIFRPASFIVNFIILITDELLTRFDNPTVSTIVEDLFGCKWLYESFYDRSSIETFLNHKNYFDLFPFLVLRHYFYNFLQGNMTQVDMAAIFMAYDGGSIWINKKASTAVYTSMFECIYEIIEAENSPCLVLSKSQHESILRLLGKAGSIFKKYLTPYAIAQTQFLEVLEKTLTLYKFEPKGLLFIVVDYFIQGKLLNESFLNHYIHSTNQATRESFLIELNTYIVSPLPNISFVYEEPKKK
;
A
#
# COMPACT_ATOMS: atom_id res chain seq x y z
N MET A 1 13.60 -10.40 35.26
CA MET A 1 14.97 -10.82 34.92
C MET A 1 14.95 -11.38 33.52
N ALA A 2 15.28 -10.55 32.54
CA ALA A 2 15.37 -10.93 31.14
C ALA A 2 16.75 -11.54 30.89
N TRP A 3 16.78 -12.74 30.32
CA TRP A 3 17.97 -13.24 29.64
C TRP A 3 18.12 -12.41 28.37
N ILE A 4 19.13 -11.54 28.37
CA ILE A 4 19.62 -10.88 27.17
C ILE A 4 20.36 -11.97 26.40
N ASP A 5 19.72 -12.50 25.35
CA ASP A 5 20.47 -13.12 24.27
C ASP A 5 21.38 -12.03 23.71
N LYS A 6 22.68 -12.15 24.00
CA LYS A 6 23.71 -11.51 23.19
C LYS A 6 23.58 -12.13 21.80
N THR A 7 22.82 -11.47 20.94
CA THR A 7 23.04 -11.61 19.50
C THR A 7 24.48 -11.17 19.28
N ASP A 8 25.37 -12.12 18.98
CA ASP A 8 26.68 -11.84 18.44
C ASP A 8 26.46 -10.91 17.26
N SER A 9 26.83 -9.64 17.42
CA SER A 9 26.81 -8.66 16.34
C SER A 9 27.72 -9.21 15.26
N GLN A 10 27.13 -9.68 14.16
CA GLN A 10 27.90 -10.17 13.02
C GLN A 10 28.94 -9.10 12.63
N PRO A 11 30.19 -9.49 12.32
CA PRO A 11 31.23 -8.52 12.02
C PRO A 11 30.80 -7.61 10.88
N THR A 12 30.91 -6.31 11.10
CA THR A 12 30.62 -5.27 10.11
C THR A 12 31.77 -5.19 9.13
N ILE A 13 31.46 -5.13 7.84
CA ILE A 13 32.43 -5.01 6.75
C ILE A 13 32.41 -3.57 6.26
N HIS A 14 33.58 -2.92 6.28
CA HIS A 14 33.72 -1.54 5.85
C HIS A 14 34.18 -1.50 4.38
N LEU A 15 33.25 -1.16 3.50
CA LEU A 15 33.52 -1.00 2.08
C LEU A 15 33.76 0.48 1.76
N GLU A 16 34.96 0.81 1.26
CA GLU A 16 35.29 2.15 0.77
C GLU A 16 35.34 2.17 -0.76
N VAL A 17 34.47 2.96 -1.38
CA VAL A 17 34.32 3.02 -2.84
C VAL A 17 34.62 4.42 -3.37
N TRP A 18 35.45 4.49 -4.40
CA TRP A 18 35.91 5.73 -5.03
C TRP A 18 35.57 5.73 -6.52
N ILE A 19 34.96 6.82 -7.03
CA ILE A 19 34.75 6.98 -8.48
C ILE A 19 36.08 7.26 -9.18
N SER A 20 36.93 8.06 -8.53
CA SER A 20 38.29 8.37 -9.01
C SER A 20 39.23 8.52 -7.83
N LYS A 21 40.55 8.48 -8.08
CA LYS A 21 41.55 8.67 -7.01
C LYS A 21 41.50 10.05 -6.34
N ASN A 22 40.79 11.00 -6.93
CA ASN A 22 40.72 12.39 -6.47
C ASN A 22 39.33 12.77 -5.91
N SER A 23 38.33 11.88 -5.96
CA SER A 23 36.99 12.13 -5.40
C SER A 23 36.93 11.77 -3.93
N GLU A 24 35.93 12.22 -3.17
CA GLU A 24 35.72 11.69 -1.82
C GLU A 24 35.20 10.24 -1.86
N PRO A 25 35.54 9.39 -0.86
CA PRO A 25 35.02 8.03 -0.78
C PRO A 25 33.56 8.00 -0.38
N LEU A 26 32.80 7.10 -1.01
CA LEU A 26 31.57 6.58 -0.43
C LEU A 26 31.94 5.44 0.52
N ILE A 27 31.58 5.58 1.79
CA ILE A 27 31.81 4.57 2.82
C ILE A 27 30.49 3.86 3.12
N LEU A 28 30.48 2.53 3.01
CA LEU A 28 29.32 1.69 3.27
C LEU A 28 29.65 0.65 4.34
N ASP A 29 28.85 0.65 5.40
CA ASP A 29 28.91 -0.36 6.46
C ASP A 29 27.97 -1.52 6.10
N LEU A 30 28.56 -2.65 5.76
CA LEU A 30 27.83 -3.83 5.29
C LEU A 30 27.80 -4.90 6.36
N GLN A 31 26.68 -5.62 6.44
CA GLN A 31 26.60 -6.82 7.27
C GLN A 31 27.28 -7.98 6.56
N ASN A 32 28.20 -8.68 7.23
CA ASN A 32 28.79 -9.91 6.70
C ASN A 32 27.69 -10.94 6.38
N GLN A 33 27.84 -11.64 5.25
CA GLN A 33 26.89 -12.59 4.68
C GLN A 33 25.57 -11.99 4.17
N SER A 34 25.42 -10.67 4.15
CA SER A 34 24.29 -10.02 3.48
C SER A 34 24.36 -10.23 1.96
N SER A 35 23.21 -10.19 1.28
CA SER A 35 23.15 -10.39 -0.17
C SER A 35 23.78 -9.20 -0.91
N VAL A 36 24.68 -9.50 -1.86
CA VAL A 36 25.32 -8.48 -2.72
C VAL A 36 24.31 -7.78 -3.64
N ILE A 37 23.17 -8.41 -3.96
CA ILE A 37 22.14 -7.82 -4.82
C ILE A 37 21.64 -6.48 -4.23
N LYS A 38 21.46 -6.40 -2.90
CA LYS A 38 21.04 -5.17 -2.23
C LYS A 38 22.10 -4.08 -2.35
N LEU A 39 23.37 -4.44 -2.21
CA LEU A 39 24.50 -3.53 -2.41
C LEU A 39 24.53 -3.02 -3.86
N CYS A 40 24.34 -3.89 -4.85
CA CYS A 40 24.27 -3.48 -6.25
C CYS A 40 23.17 -2.44 -6.48
N TYR A 41 21.95 -2.68 -6.01
CA TYR A 41 20.86 -1.70 -6.16
C TYR A 41 21.16 -0.37 -5.46
N GLN A 42 21.73 -0.42 -4.26
CA GLN A 42 22.10 0.80 -3.53
C GLN A 42 23.14 1.60 -4.30
N LEU A 43 24.19 0.95 -4.81
CA LEU A 43 25.23 1.63 -5.60
C LEU A 43 24.68 2.17 -6.92
N LEU A 44 23.93 1.37 -7.69
CA LEU A 44 23.34 1.83 -8.95
C LEU A 44 22.40 3.03 -8.74
N SER A 45 21.57 2.99 -7.68
CA SER A 45 20.69 4.11 -7.34
C SER A 45 21.46 5.37 -6.94
N LEU A 46 22.49 5.25 -6.10
CA LEU A 46 23.31 6.39 -5.67
C LEU A 46 24.02 7.07 -6.85
N TYR A 47 24.45 6.29 -7.83
CA TYR A 47 25.14 6.78 -9.02
C TYR A 47 24.22 6.98 -10.24
N ASN A 48 22.91 6.80 -10.08
CA ASN A 48 21.90 6.96 -11.13
C ASN A 48 22.16 6.11 -12.40
N TYR A 49 22.62 4.87 -12.22
CA TYR A 49 22.78 3.89 -13.30
C TYR A 49 21.59 2.91 -13.36
N PRO A 50 21.25 2.40 -14.56
CA PRO A 50 20.14 1.46 -14.70
C PRO A 50 20.49 0.06 -14.15
N PRO A 51 19.49 -0.76 -13.78
CA PRO A 51 19.69 -2.10 -13.22
C PRO A 51 20.51 -3.07 -14.08
N ASN A 52 20.54 -2.88 -15.41
CA ASN A 52 21.33 -3.66 -16.35
C ASN A 52 22.79 -3.18 -16.46
N THR A 53 23.37 -2.82 -15.32
CA THR A 53 24.75 -2.33 -15.25
C THR A 53 25.52 -3.23 -14.30
N GLU A 54 26.58 -3.83 -14.81
CA GLU A 54 27.55 -4.55 -14.00
C GLU A 54 28.42 -3.57 -13.23
N ILE A 55 28.64 -3.88 -11.94
CA ILE A 55 29.54 -3.14 -11.08
C ILE A 55 30.83 -3.94 -10.93
N ILE A 56 31.93 -3.33 -11.32
CA ILE A 56 33.28 -3.88 -11.17
C ILE A 56 34.03 -3.03 -10.15
N LEU A 57 34.47 -3.67 -9.06
CA LEU A 57 35.36 -3.08 -8.09
C LEU A 57 36.80 -3.40 -8.45
N LYS A 58 37.60 -2.35 -8.60
CA LYS A 58 39.02 -2.40 -8.95
C LYS A 58 39.85 -2.03 -7.73
N ASP A 59 40.97 -2.71 -7.50
CA ASP A 59 41.88 -2.38 -6.40
C ASP A 59 42.30 -0.91 -6.49
N PHE A 60 42.13 -0.14 -5.41
CA PHE A 60 42.37 1.31 -5.45
C PHE A 60 43.81 1.68 -5.82
N LYS A 61 44.79 0.86 -5.42
CA LYS A 61 46.21 1.14 -5.65
C LYS A 61 46.59 0.86 -7.10
N THR A 62 46.32 -0.35 -7.57
CA THR A 62 46.77 -0.91 -8.84
C THR A 62 45.82 -0.64 -10.00
N GLY A 63 44.54 -0.35 -9.71
CA GLY A 63 43.49 -0.15 -10.72
C GLY A 63 43.09 -1.43 -11.46
N ARG A 64 43.55 -2.60 -10.99
CA ARG A 64 43.20 -3.90 -11.56
C ARG A 64 41.85 -4.38 -11.06
N GLU A 65 41.13 -5.08 -11.91
CA GLU A 65 39.84 -5.70 -11.57
C GLU A 65 40.02 -6.73 -10.47
N GLU A 66 39.20 -6.62 -9.42
CA GLU A 66 39.30 -7.46 -8.24
C GLU A 66 37.99 -8.19 -7.97
N LEU A 67 36.84 -7.52 -8.11
CA LEU A 67 35.53 -8.12 -7.84
C LEU A 67 34.50 -7.69 -8.88
N HIS A 68 33.85 -8.67 -9.52
CA HIS A 68 32.62 -8.49 -10.28
C HIS A 68 31.43 -8.73 -9.35
N LEU A 69 30.66 -7.69 -9.04
CA LEU A 69 29.57 -7.84 -8.07
C LEU A 69 28.44 -8.75 -8.57
N SER A 70 28.33 -8.92 -9.89
CA SER A 70 27.41 -9.83 -10.56
C SER A 70 27.72 -11.32 -10.26
N GLU A 71 28.97 -11.65 -9.91
CA GLU A 71 29.45 -13.03 -9.68
C GLU A 71 29.44 -13.43 -8.20
N ILE A 72 29.18 -12.48 -7.29
CA ILE A 72 29.29 -12.70 -5.86
C ILE A 72 27.89 -12.72 -5.24
N GLU A 73 27.57 -13.78 -4.51
CA GLU A 73 26.25 -13.93 -3.89
C GLU A 73 26.11 -13.15 -2.58
N LYS A 74 27.15 -13.21 -1.74
CA LYS A 74 27.14 -12.68 -0.37
C LYS A 74 28.35 -11.79 -0.11
N VAL A 75 28.11 -10.73 0.65
CA VAL A 75 29.17 -9.85 1.16
C VAL A 75 30.03 -10.68 2.11
N ASP A 76 31.33 -10.64 1.89
CA ASP A 76 32.33 -11.33 2.71
C ASP A 76 33.54 -10.42 2.96
N THR A 77 34.55 -10.94 3.66
CA THR A 77 35.72 -10.17 4.08
C THR A 77 36.50 -9.52 2.94
N ARG A 78 36.33 -9.95 1.67
CA ARG A 78 36.96 -9.32 0.51
C ARG A 78 36.48 -7.88 0.30
N PHE A 79 35.27 -7.55 0.73
CA PHE A 79 34.73 -6.20 0.64
C PHE A 79 35.32 -5.22 1.67
N ASN A 80 36.06 -5.72 2.67
CA ASN A 80 36.68 -4.88 3.71
C ASN A 80 37.97 -4.21 3.21
N ASN A 81 37.87 -3.45 2.13
CA ASN A 81 38.99 -2.85 1.43
C ASN A 81 38.57 -1.57 0.68
N LYS A 82 39.54 -0.90 0.04
CA LYS A 82 39.36 0.31 -0.77
C LYS A 82 39.34 -0.03 -2.25
N PHE A 83 38.28 0.37 -2.94
CA PHE A 83 38.08 0.08 -4.36
C PHE A 83 37.82 1.32 -5.18
N LEU A 84 38.27 1.30 -6.43
CA LEU A 84 37.74 2.13 -7.51
C LEU A 84 36.52 1.43 -8.11
N ILE A 85 35.38 2.11 -8.21
CA ILE A 85 34.18 1.57 -8.82
C ILE A 85 34.13 1.89 -10.32
N SER A 86 33.69 0.92 -11.10
CA SER A 86 33.40 1.10 -12.51
C SER A 86 32.09 0.41 -12.89
N PHE A 87 31.43 0.97 -13.89
CA PHE A 87 30.11 0.57 -14.35
C PHE A 87 30.20 0.14 -15.82
N VAL A 88 29.76 -1.07 -16.13
CA VAL A 88 29.79 -1.64 -17.47
C VAL A 88 28.37 -2.09 -17.86
N PRO A 89 27.88 -1.78 -19.07
CA PRO A 89 26.59 -2.31 -19.51
C PRO A 89 26.58 -3.84 -19.49
N LEU A 90 25.57 -4.42 -18.85
CA LEU A 90 25.34 -5.86 -18.81
C LEU A 90 24.38 -6.25 -19.95
N ASP A 91 24.87 -7.00 -20.94
CA ASP A 91 24.03 -7.58 -21.99
C ASP A 91 23.79 -9.07 -21.70
N LEU A 92 22.56 -9.39 -21.28
CA LEU A 92 22.11 -10.76 -21.05
C LEU A 92 21.40 -11.38 -22.26
N HIS A 93 21.44 -10.72 -23.42
CA HIS A 93 20.84 -11.15 -24.69
C HIS A 93 19.34 -11.49 -24.58
N ILE A 94 18.61 -10.74 -23.75
CA ILE A 94 17.21 -11.03 -23.40
C ILE A 94 16.29 -10.84 -24.58
N ASP A 95 16.49 -9.81 -25.39
CA ASP A 95 15.67 -9.60 -26.59
C ASP A 95 15.85 -10.76 -27.57
N SER A 96 17.08 -11.25 -27.77
CA SER A 96 17.34 -12.43 -28.60
C SER A 96 16.69 -13.69 -28.03
N PHE A 97 16.80 -13.90 -26.71
CA PHE A 97 16.17 -15.03 -26.04
C PHE A 97 14.64 -14.96 -26.11
N TYR A 98 14.05 -13.79 -25.87
CA TYR A 98 12.62 -13.55 -25.97
C TYR A 98 12.13 -13.81 -27.39
N HIS A 99 12.84 -13.31 -28.41
CA HIS A 99 12.54 -13.61 -29.80
C HIS A 99 12.63 -15.11 -30.12
N LEU A 100 13.58 -15.85 -29.54
CA LEU A 100 13.65 -17.30 -29.69
C LEU A 100 12.43 -18.00 -29.06
N LEU A 101 11.93 -17.51 -27.93
CA LEU A 101 10.71 -18.02 -27.31
C LEU A 101 9.46 -17.74 -28.16
N THR A 102 9.45 -16.66 -28.95
CA THR A 102 8.24 -16.17 -29.64
C THR A 102 8.24 -16.42 -31.15
N ASN A 103 9.39 -16.72 -31.77
CA ASN A 103 9.52 -16.98 -33.21
C ASN A 103 9.05 -18.40 -33.58
N GLU A 104 7.74 -18.61 -33.61
CA GLU A 104 7.10 -19.83 -34.13
C GLU A 104 6.83 -19.77 -35.64
N SER A 105 7.83 -19.43 -36.46
CA SER A 105 7.76 -19.71 -37.90
C SER A 105 8.57 -20.95 -38.32
N SER A 106 9.18 -21.69 -37.38
CA SER A 106 10.14 -22.75 -37.73
C SER A 106 10.03 -24.08 -36.97
N SER A 107 9.00 -24.33 -36.16
CA SER A 107 8.81 -25.64 -35.54
C SER A 107 7.37 -26.12 -35.63
N SER A 108 7.12 -26.89 -36.69
CA SER A 108 5.96 -27.75 -36.85
C SER A 108 5.78 -28.69 -35.64
N MET A 109 4.56 -28.75 -35.10
CA MET A 109 4.01 -29.85 -34.30
C MET A 109 4.76 -30.27 -33.03
N VAL A 110 4.95 -29.35 -32.07
CA VAL A 110 4.94 -29.72 -30.65
C VAL A 110 3.99 -28.77 -29.94
N LEU A 111 3.01 -29.32 -29.21
CA LEU A 111 2.13 -28.51 -28.37
C LEU A 111 3.02 -27.89 -27.28
N ILE A 112 3.44 -26.63 -27.45
CA ILE A 112 4.22 -25.94 -26.44
C ILE A 112 3.28 -25.66 -25.26
N THR A 113 3.57 -26.26 -24.11
CA THR A 113 2.77 -26.10 -22.89
C THR A 113 3.40 -25.06 -21.98
N ASN A 114 2.64 -24.54 -21.02
CA ASN A 114 3.15 -23.63 -19.99
C ASN A 114 4.37 -24.22 -19.24
N GLU A 115 4.38 -25.55 -19.03
CA GLU A 115 5.48 -26.29 -18.39
C GLU A 115 6.74 -26.34 -19.26
N THR A 116 6.58 -26.36 -20.59
CA THR A 116 7.71 -26.36 -21.52
C THR A 116 8.51 -25.07 -21.38
N TYR A 117 7.82 -23.92 -21.43
CA TYR A 117 8.45 -22.61 -21.19
C TYR A 117 9.04 -22.50 -19.78
N LYS A 118 8.33 -22.96 -18.76
CA LYS A 118 8.83 -22.96 -17.37
C LYS A 118 10.14 -23.75 -17.23
N SER A 119 10.23 -24.91 -17.87
CA SER A 119 11.42 -25.76 -17.85
C SER A 119 12.61 -25.09 -18.55
N VAL A 120 12.38 -24.48 -19.72
CA VAL A 120 13.41 -23.73 -20.45
C VAL A 120 13.91 -22.53 -19.63
N LEU A 121 13.01 -21.81 -18.98
CA LEU A 121 13.37 -20.67 -18.14
C LEU A 121 14.12 -21.07 -16.88
N ASN A 122 13.68 -22.12 -16.18
CA ASN A 122 14.41 -22.63 -15.02
C ASN A 122 15.82 -23.08 -15.40
N TYR A 123 15.97 -23.81 -16.52
CA TYR A 123 17.28 -24.15 -17.04
C TYR A 123 18.15 -22.91 -17.32
N GLN A 124 17.56 -21.86 -17.91
CA GLN A 124 18.28 -20.61 -18.14
C GLN A 124 18.70 -19.93 -16.83
N PHE A 125 17.83 -19.92 -15.82
CA PHE A 125 18.11 -19.31 -14.52
C PHE A 125 19.14 -20.06 -13.70
N ASP A 126 19.11 -21.40 -13.73
CA ASP A 126 20.05 -22.26 -13.01
C ASP A 126 21.48 -22.14 -13.54
N ASN A 127 21.63 -21.70 -14.80
CA ASN A 127 22.93 -21.44 -15.43
C ASN A 127 23.46 -20.01 -15.21
N MET A 128 22.73 -19.17 -14.46
CA MET A 128 23.11 -17.77 -14.18
C MET A 128 23.46 -17.59 -12.71
N SER A 129 24.32 -16.60 -12.41
CA SER A 129 24.46 -16.12 -11.03
C SER A 129 23.14 -15.53 -10.54
N ASN A 130 22.92 -15.51 -9.22
CA ASN A 130 21.69 -14.98 -8.64
C ASN A 130 21.37 -13.54 -9.07
N TYR A 131 22.39 -12.68 -9.21
CA TYR A 131 22.21 -11.31 -9.68
C TYR A 131 21.78 -11.26 -11.14
N ASN A 132 22.47 -12.00 -12.03
CA ASN A 132 22.13 -12.04 -13.45
C ASN A 132 20.75 -12.67 -13.66
N ALA A 133 20.42 -13.74 -12.94
CA ALA A 133 19.10 -14.37 -12.98
C ALA A 133 17.99 -13.41 -12.52
N HIS A 134 18.26 -12.56 -11.51
CA HIS A 134 17.32 -11.54 -11.06
C HIS A 134 17.06 -10.49 -12.15
N ILE A 135 18.11 -9.92 -12.75
CA ILE A 135 17.98 -8.94 -13.84
C ILE A 135 17.27 -9.56 -15.04
N PHE A 136 17.65 -10.80 -15.39
CA PHE A 136 17.05 -11.53 -16.49
C PHE A 136 15.55 -11.71 -16.31
N ARG A 137 15.11 -12.21 -15.15
CA ARG A 137 13.68 -12.37 -14.82
C ARG A 137 12.94 -11.03 -14.94
N HIS A 138 13.53 -9.97 -14.40
CA HIS A 138 12.94 -8.63 -14.42
C HIS A 138 12.73 -8.14 -15.87
N GLN A 139 13.78 -8.14 -16.68
CA GLN A 139 13.73 -7.63 -18.06
C GLN A 139 12.87 -8.52 -18.96
N LEU A 140 12.94 -9.85 -18.83
CA LEU A 140 12.09 -10.78 -19.57
C LEU A 140 10.61 -10.52 -19.28
N LEU A 141 10.26 -10.36 -18.00
CA LEU A 141 8.88 -10.09 -17.59
C LEU A 141 8.43 -8.71 -18.09
N TYR A 142 9.30 -7.70 -18.02
CA TYR A 142 9.02 -6.36 -18.55
C TYR A 142 8.70 -6.40 -20.05
N VAL A 143 9.52 -7.07 -20.87
CA VAL A 143 9.28 -7.21 -22.31
C VAL A 143 7.96 -7.94 -22.58
N ALA A 144 7.69 -9.02 -21.87
CA ALA A 144 6.46 -9.80 -22.05
C ALA A 144 5.19 -9.02 -21.73
N ILE A 145 5.19 -8.24 -20.65
CA ILE A 145 4.04 -7.40 -20.29
C ILE A 145 3.92 -6.20 -21.24
N ARG A 146 5.04 -5.58 -21.64
CA ARG A 146 5.05 -4.49 -22.61
C ARG A 146 4.38 -4.89 -23.93
N ASP A 147 4.64 -6.10 -24.41
CA ASP A 147 4.01 -6.62 -25.63
C ASP A 147 2.49 -6.80 -25.48
N ILE A 148 2.01 -7.23 -24.30
CA ILE A 148 0.58 -7.26 -23.98
C ILE A 148 -0.01 -5.84 -24.01
N ILE A 149 0.65 -4.88 -23.37
CA ILE A 149 0.20 -3.47 -23.30
C ILE A 149 0.11 -2.87 -24.71
N ASN A 150 1.09 -3.15 -25.56
CA ASN A 150 1.14 -2.72 -26.96
C ASN A 150 0.16 -3.46 -27.88
N GLY A 151 -0.64 -4.40 -27.35
CA GLY A 151 -1.64 -5.15 -28.12
C GLY A 151 -1.04 -6.22 -29.04
N GLN A 152 0.19 -6.67 -28.76
CA GLN A 152 0.92 -7.69 -29.52
C GLN A 152 1.26 -8.90 -28.61
N PRO A 153 0.28 -9.54 -27.92
CA PRO A 153 0.58 -10.62 -26.99
C PRO A 153 1.12 -11.86 -27.72
N THR A 154 2.30 -12.30 -27.31
CA THR A 154 2.93 -13.53 -27.80
C THR A 154 2.37 -14.77 -27.10
N LEU A 155 2.67 -15.96 -27.60
CA LEU A 155 2.26 -17.20 -26.92
C LEU A 155 2.84 -17.29 -25.51
N PHE A 156 4.11 -16.92 -25.35
CA PHE A 156 4.75 -16.83 -24.04
C PHE A 156 4.05 -15.82 -23.11
N SER A 157 3.73 -14.61 -23.60
CA SER A 157 3.11 -13.59 -22.74
C SER A 157 1.70 -13.99 -22.27
N LYS A 158 0.97 -14.78 -23.07
CA LYS A 158 -0.33 -15.37 -22.67
C LYS A 158 -0.21 -16.40 -21.55
N CYS A 159 0.96 -16.98 -21.31
CA CYS A 159 1.21 -17.93 -20.23
C CYS A 159 1.48 -17.23 -18.87
N LEU A 160 1.65 -15.90 -18.84
CA LEU A 160 1.98 -15.17 -17.60
C LEU A 160 1.02 -15.43 -16.42
N PRO A 161 -0.32 -15.52 -16.61
CA PRO A 161 -1.22 -15.83 -15.49
C PRO A 161 -0.87 -17.15 -14.79
N TYR A 162 -0.48 -18.18 -15.53
CA TYR A 162 -0.07 -19.46 -14.96
C TYR A 162 1.21 -19.31 -14.11
N TYR A 163 2.16 -18.45 -14.53
CA TYR A 163 3.39 -18.22 -13.77
C TYR A 163 3.20 -17.36 -12.51
N PHE A 164 2.11 -16.59 -12.43
CA PHE A 164 1.80 -15.70 -11.31
C PHE A 164 0.99 -16.39 -10.20
N GLN A 165 0.41 -17.56 -10.48
CA GLN A 165 -0.36 -18.33 -9.49
C GLN A 165 0.52 -18.95 -8.38
N HIS A 166 1.78 -19.22 -8.68
CA HIS A 166 2.70 -19.85 -7.72
C HIS A 166 3.37 -18.77 -6.86
N THR A 167 3.08 -18.77 -5.55
CA THR A 167 3.67 -17.83 -4.57
C THR A 167 4.75 -18.48 -3.69
N ASP A 168 5.11 -19.73 -3.97
CA ASP A 168 6.12 -20.48 -3.22
C ASP A 168 7.57 -20.16 -3.66
N ASN A 169 8.56 -20.67 -2.92
CA ASN A 169 10.00 -20.55 -3.24
C ASN A 169 10.40 -21.03 -4.65
N ASN A 170 9.51 -21.74 -5.36
CA ASN A 170 9.70 -22.22 -6.73
C ASN A 170 8.94 -21.37 -7.77
N ALA A 171 8.48 -20.17 -7.40
CA ALA A 171 7.84 -19.23 -8.32
C ALA A 171 8.83 -18.81 -9.42
N LEU A 172 8.37 -18.86 -10.67
CA LEU A 172 9.16 -18.43 -11.81
C LEU A 172 9.49 -16.93 -11.73
N PHE A 173 8.50 -16.15 -11.29
CA PHE A 173 8.60 -14.72 -11.02
C PHE A 173 8.18 -14.45 -9.56
N PRO A 174 9.14 -14.21 -8.66
CA PRO A 174 8.85 -13.77 -7.30
C PRO A 174 8.05 -12.46 -7.27
N SER A 175 7.29 -12.24 -6.20
CA SER A 175 6.41 -11.06 -6.07
C SER A 175 7.17 -9.75 -6.15
N GLU A 176 8.39 -9.70 -5.63
CA GLU A 176 9.27 -8.53 -5.66
C GLU A 176 9.63 -8.13 -7.10
N ILE A 177 9.88 -9.12 -7.97
CA ILE A 177 10.16 -8.88 -9.39
C ILE A 177 8.91 -8.37 -10.08
N ILE A 178 7.74 -8.97 -9.82
CA ILE A 178 6.47 -8.52 -10.40
C ILE A 178 6.18 -7.07 -9.98
N ILE A 179 6.33 -6.74 -8.69
CA ILE A 179 6.12 -5.39 -8.15
C ILE A 179 7.05 -4.39 -8.84
N SER A 180 8.34 -4.73 -8.99
CA SER A 180 9.34 -3.89 -9.65
C SER A 180 8.99 -3.65 -11.11
N VAL A 181 8.61 -4.70 -11.85
CA VAL A 181 8.25 -4.58 -13.27
C VAL A 181 6.98 -3.76 -13.46
N PHE A 182 5.94 -4.00 -12.65
CA PHE A 182 4.70 -3.21 -12.70
C PHE A 182 4.99 -1.74 -12.41
N THR A 183 5.84 -1.47 -11.42
CA THR A 183 6.30 -0.12 -11.07
C THR A 183 7.02 0.54 -12.23
N GLU A 184 7.95 -0.16 -12.89
CA GLU A 184 8.68 0.36 -14.03
C GLU A 184 7.77 0.64 -15.23
N ILE A 185 6.81 -0.24 -15.52
CA ILE A 185 5.80 -0.03 -16.56
C ILE A 185 4.96 1.21 -16.24
N LEU A 186 4.47 1.31 -15.01
CA LEU A 186 3.70 2.47 -14.55
C LEU A 186 4.50 3.77 -14.69
N SER A 187 5.77 3.77 -14.31
CA SER A 187 6.64 4.94 -14.43
C SER A 187 6.89 5.30 -15.89
N LYS A 188 7.46 4.38 -16.68
CA LYS A 188 7.98 4.67 -18.03
C LYS A 188 6.90 4.77 -19.11
N MET A 189 5.84 3.98 -19.00
CA MET A 189 4.81 3.92 -20.06
C MET A 189 3.62 4.83 -19.78
N PHE A 190 3.33 5.15 -18.51
CA PHE A 190 2.13 5.87 -18.13
C PHE A 190 2.43 7.18 -17.40
N ALA A 191 3.20 7.17 -16.31
CA ALA A 191 3.44 8.36 -15.50
C ALA A 191 4.13 9.48 -16.28
N ASP A 192 5.05 9.15 -17.18
CA ASP A 192 5.71 10.14 -18.06
C ASP A 192 4.77 10.68 -19.16
N LYS A 193 3.74 9.91 -19.56
CA LYS A 193 2.77 10.28 -20.61
C LYS A 193 1.56 11.07 -20.09
N TYR A 194 1.21 10.88 -18.81
CA TYR A 194 0.09 11.56 -18.16
C TYR A 194 0.67 12.64 -17.25
N GLU A 195 0.77 13.87 -17.77
CA GLU A 195 1.46 14.97 -17.09
C GLU A 195 1.08 15.06 -15.61
N TRP A 196 2.12 15.16 -14.79
CA TRP A 196 2.01 15.57 -13.41
C TRP A 196 1.52 17.01 -13.41
N ILE A 197 0.21 17.22 -13.26
CA ILE A 197 -0.40 18.54 -13.08
C ILE A 197 -0.05 19.49 -14.24
N SER A 198 -0.90 19.57 -15.28
CA SER A 198 -0.76 20.66 -16.24
C SER A 198 -1.27 21.94 -15.59
N VAL A 199 -0.38 22.84 -15.20
CA VAL A 199 -0.77 24.18 -14.74
C VAL A 199 -1.41 24.89 -15.93
N ASP A 200 -2.70 25.13 -15.84
CA ASP A 200 -3.46 25.84 -16.87
C ASP A 200 -2.88 27.26 -17.01
N SER A 201 -2.44 27.61 -18.23
CA SER A 201 -1.66 28.83 -18.50
C SER A 201 -2.46 30.11 -18.27
N GLU A 202 -3.79 30.04 -18.20
CA GLU A 202 -4.67 31.18 -17.96
C GLU A 202 -5.12 31.32 -16.51
N SER A 203 -5.19 30.22 -15.74
CA SER A 203 -5.76 30.22 -14.38
C SER A 203 -4.74 29.98 -13.26
N HIS A 204 -3.51 29.54 -13.59
CA HIS A 204 -2.51 29.07 -12.61
C HIS A 204 -3.02 27.95 -11.67
N VAL A 205 -4.16 27.33 -11.99
CA VAL A 205 -4.71 26.20 -11.27
C VAL A 205 -4.21 24.91 -11.94
N PRO A 206 -3.77 23.91 -11.16
CA PRO A 206 -3.58 22.54 -11.62
C PRO A 206 -4.80 22.04 -12.41
N SER A 207 -4.66 21.87 -13.73
CA SER A 207 -5.62 21.18 -14.57
C SER A 207 -5.07 19.82 -14.97
N LEU A 208 -5.96 18.92 -15.36
CA LEU A 208 -5.62 17.55 -15.70
C LEU A 208 -5.69 17.38 -17.21
N PRO A 209 -4.65 16.86 -17.89
CA PRO A 209 -4.80 16.39 -19.25
C PRO A 209 -5.79 15.22 -19.22
N SER A 210 -6.94 15.39 -19.86
CA SER A 210 -7.87 14.29 -20.11
C SER A 210 -7.14 13.20 -20.91
N MET A 211 -7.19 11.94 -20.46
CA MET A 211 -6.66 10.75 -21.15
C MET A 211 -7.35 10.54 -22.52
N ASN A 212 -7.06 11.37 -23.53
CA ASN A 212 -7.70 11.22 -24.84
C ASN A 212 -6.78 10.67 -25.94
N SER A 213 -5.48 10.48 -25.71
CA SER A 213 -4.56 10.01 -26.76
C SER A 213 -3.96 8.60 -26.58
N ASN A 214 -4.04 7.95 -25.40
CA ASN A 214 -3.42 6.63 -25.15
C ASN A 214 -4.29 5.64 -24.32
N LEU A 215 -5.62 5.70 -24.44
CA LEU A 215 -6.53 4.84 -23.67
C LEU A 215 -6.31 3.34 -23.94
N SER A 216 -5.85 2.94 -25.13
CA SER A 216 -5.69 1.54 -25.52
C SER A 216 -4.63 0.81 -24.71
N GLU A 217 -3.45 1.41 -24.50
CA GLU A 217 -2.36 0.81 -23.72
C GLU A 217 -2.77 0.63 -22.26
N ALA A 218 -3.35 1.66 -21.64
CA ALA A 218 -3.84 1.59 -20.26
C ALA A 218 -4.97 0.56 -20.12
N THR A 219 -5.87 0.48 -21.10
CA THR A 219 -6.94 -0.54 -21.14
C THR A 219 -6.36 -1.95 -21.27
N ASN A 220 -5.37 -2.16 -22.13
CA ASN A 220 -4.70 -3.46 -22.27
C ASN A 220 -4.00 -3.87 -20.98
N PHE A 221 -3.36 -2.93 -20.29
CA PHE A 221 -2.75 -3.20 -19.00
C PHE A 221 -3.79 -3.55 -17.92
N SER A 222 -4.90 -2.80 -17.84
CA SER A 222 -6.00 -3.12 -16.92
C SER A 222 -6.64 -4.47 -17.23
N LYS A 223 -6.83 -4.82 -18.51
CA LYS A 223 -7.28 -6.15 -18.94
C LYS A 223 -6.35 -7.25 -18.49
N PHE A 224 -5.04 -7.06 -18.65
CA PHE A 224 -4.05 -8.01 -18.17
C PHE A 224 -4.12 -8.19 -16.65
N ILE A 225 -4.23 -7.09 -15.88
CA ILE A 225 -4.41 -7.17 -14.43
C ILE A 225 -5.68 -7.94 -14.07
N VAL A 226 -6.79 -7.68 -14.76
CA VAL A 226 -8.04 -8.40 -14.53
C VAL A 226 -7.94 -9.87 -14.96
N ASP A 227 -7.23 -10.20 -16.03
CA ASP A 227 -6.93 -11.59 -16.42
C ASP A 227 -6.19 -12.32 -15.28
N LEU A 228 -5.19 -11.68 -14.66
CA LEU A 228 -4.47 -12.26 -13.52
C LEU A 228 -5.41 -12.53 -12.34
N ILE A 229 -6.28 -11.57 -12.01
CA ILE A 229 -7.28 -11.71 -10.92
C ILE A 229 -8.28 -12.83 -11.25
N SER A 230 -8.82 -12.86 -12.46
CA SER A 230 -9.76 -13.89 -12.92
C SER A 230 -9.15 -15.30 -12.89
N ASN A 231 -7.84 -15.41 -13.09
CA ASN A 231 -7.10 -16.66 -12.98
C ASN A 231 -6.66 -16.98 -11.53
N GLY A 232 -7.12 -16.25 -10.52
CA GLY A 232 -6.85 -16.53 -9.11
C GLY A 232 -5.46 -16.10 -8.62
N CYS A 233 -4.77 -15.21 -9.34
CA CYS A 233 -3.49 -14.67 -8.87
C CYS A 233 -3.71 -13.72 -7.68
N SER A 234 -2.84 -13.80 -6.66
CA SER A 234 -2.89 -12.93 -5.48
C SER A 234 -2.35 -11.52 -5.80
N MET A 235 -3.21 -10.66 -6.33
CA MET A 235 -2.80 -9.35 -6.87
C MET A 235 -2.81 -8.20 -5.85
N ARG A 236 -3.35 -8.39 -4.64
CA ARG A 236 -3.52 -7.32 -3.65
C ARG A 236 -2.21 -6.61 -3.30
N SER A 237 -1.19 -7.36 -2.88
CA SER A 237 0.10 -6.77 -2.49
C SER A 237 0.82 -6.15 -3.68
N ILE A 238 0.76 -6.82 -4.84
CA ILE A 238 1.38 -6.35 -6.09
C ILE A 238 0.80 -5.00 -6.49
N ILE A 239 -0.53 -4.91 -6.63
CA ILE A 239 -1.22 -3.69 -7.03
C ILE A 239 -0.99 -2.56 -6.01
N ARG A 240 -1.13 -2.84 -4.70
CA ARG A 240 -0.98 -1.81 -3.67
C ARG A 240 0.43 -1.25 -3.57
N LEU A 241 1.46 -2.08 -3.78
CA LEU A 241 2.85 -1.63 -3.73
C LEU A 241 3.25 -0.93 -5.03
N SER A 242 2.89 -1.48 -6.20
CA SER A 242 3.25 -0.88 -7.49
C SER A 242 2.52 0.43 -7.78
N LEU A 243 1.20 0.51 -7.56
CA LEU A 243 0.45 1.77 -7.72
C LEU A 243 0.70 2.72 -6.54
N GLY A 244 1.04 2.16 -5.37
CA GLY A 244 1.06 2.90 -4.11
C GLY A 244 2.10 4.00 -4.06
N ILE A 245 3.25 3.82 -4.73
CA ILE A 245 4.34 4.80 -4.76
C ILE A 245 4.00 6.11 -5.48
N PHE A 246 2.98 6.07 -6.34
CA PHE A 246 2.56 7.21 -7.14
C PHE A 246 1.38 7.97 -6.52
N ARG A 247 0.84 7.50 -5.39
CA ARG A 247 -0.28 8.17 -4.72
C ARG A 247 0.20 9.37 -3.90
N PRO A 248 -0.60 10.46 -3.83
CA PRO A 248 -1.86 10.67 -4.55
C PRO A 248 -1.62 11.10 -6.01
N ALA A 249 -2.37 10.54 -6.96
CA ALA A 249 -2.29 10.97 -8.36
C ALA A 249 -3.54 10.59 -9.18
N SER A 250 -3.96 11.47 -10.08
CA SER A 250 -5.16 11.27 -10.91
C SER A 250 -5.05 10.08 -11.86
N PHE A 251 -3.87 9.80 -12.40
CA PHE A 251 -3.69 8.63 -13.27
C PHE A 251 -3.92 7.32 -12.50
N ILE A 252 -3.61 7.28 -11.20
CA ILE A 252 -3.90 6.13 -10.34
C ILE A 252 -5.41 5.93 -10.19
N VAL A 253 -6.16 7.01 -9.96
CA VAL A 253 -7.63 6.96 -9.92
C VAL A 253 -8.19 6.47 -11.25
N ASN A 254 -7.65 6.92 -12.39
CA ASN A 254 -8.05 6.43 -13.71
C ASN A 254 -7.75 4.94 -13.89
N PHE A 255 -6.60 4.43 -13.42
CA PHE A 255 -6.31 2.99 -13.45
C PHE A 255 -7.29 2.18 -12.60
N ILE A 256 -7.66 2.70 -11.42
CA ILE A 256 -8.68 2.07 -10.57
C ILE A 256 -10.01 1.99 -11.33
N ILE A 257 -10.43 3.08 -12.00
CA ILE A 257 -11.63 3.09 -12.84
C ILE A 257 -11.54 2.05 -13.96
N LEU A 258 -10.43 2.00 -14.70
CA LEU A 258 -10.27 1.03 -15.80
C LEU A 258 -10.28 -0.42 -15.30
N ILE A 259 -9.63 -0.72 -14.18
CA ILE A 259 -9.63 -2.06 -13.57
C ILE A 259 -11.05 -2.42 -13.09
N THR A 260 -11.73 -1.52 -12.38
CA THR A 260 -13.08 -1.77 -11.86
C THR A 260 -14.10 -1.91 -12.99
N ASP A 261 -14.00 -1.09 -14.03
CA ASP A 261 -14.85 -1.19 -15.21
C ASP A 261 -14.64 -2.50 -15.97
N GLU A 262 -13.40 -2.95 -16.12
CA GLU A 262 -13.10 -4.24 -16.74
C GLU A 262 -13.61 -5.41 -15.87
N LEU A 263 -13.47 -5.34 -14.54
CA LEU A 263 -14.06 -6.32 -13.62
C LEU A 263 -15.58 -6.42 -13.78
N LEU A 264 -16.27 -5.28 -13.92
CA LEU A 264 -17.71 -5.22 -14.17
C LEU A 264 -18.13 -5.87 -15.50
N THR A 265 -17.22 -6.01 -16.46
CA THR A 265 -17.54 -6.74 -17.71
C THR A 265 -17.51 -8.26 -17.53
N ARG A 266 -16.91 -8.77 -16.45
CA ARG A 266 -16.64 -10.21 -16.24
C ARG A 266 -17.34 -10.82 -15.03
N PHE A 267 -17.64 -10.00 -14.02
CA PHE A 267 -18.19 -10.44 -12.75
C PHE A 267 -19.44 -9.62 -12.38
N ASP A 268 -20.26 -10.17 -11.50
CA ASP A 268 -21.42 -9.48 -10.93
C ASP A 268 -21.02 -8.46 -9.85
N ASN A 269 -21.88 -7.46 -9.60
CA ASN A 269 -21.59 -6.35 -8.68
C ASN A 269 -21.11 -6.82 -7.28
N PRO A 270 -21.72 -7.83 -6.62
CA PRO A 270 -21.25 -8.31 -5.31
C PRO A 270 -19.82 -8.86 -5.33
N THR A 271 -19.47 -9.62 -6.38
CA THR A 271 -18.11 -10.15 -6.57
C THR A 271 -17.13 -9.01 -6.82
N VAL A 272 -17.48 -8.06 -7.69
CA VAL A 272 -16.63 -6.88 -7.97
C VAL A 272 -16.40 -6.07 -6.70
N SER A 273 -17.45 -5.79 -5.92
CA SER A 273 -17.31 -5.05 -4.65
C SER A 273 -16.35 -5.74 -3.68
N THR A 274 -16.39 -7.07 -3.60
CA THR A 274 -15.46 -7.86 -2.78
C THR A 274 -14.02 -7.76 -3.29
N ILE A 275 -13.82 -7.86 -4.62
CA ILE A 275 -12.49 -7.77 -5.25
C ILE A 275 -11.90 -6.37 -5.04
N VAL A 276 -12.62 -5.30 -5.37
CA VAL A 276 -12.09 -3.92 -5.28
C VAL A 276 -11.80 -3.52 -3.83
N GLU A 277 -12.58 -4.03 -2.87
CA GLU A 277 -12.34 -3.82 -1.46
C GLU A 277 -11.09 -4.57 -0.97
N ASP A 278 -10.81 -5.78 -1.48
CA ASP A 278 -9.56 -6.47 -1.17
C ASP A 278 -8.35 -5.76 -1.84
N LEU A 279 -8.46 -5.39 -3.11
CA LEU A 279 -7.38 -4.74 -3.85
C LEU A 279 -7.03 -3.37 -3.32
N PHE A 280 -8.01 -2.49 -3.14
CA PHE A 280 -7.78 -1.10 -2.77
C PHE A 280 -8.12 -0.89 -1.30
N GLY A 281 -9.34 -1.19 -0.88
CA GLY A 281 -9.81 -0.92 0.47
C GLY A 281 -9.95 0.59 0.74
N CYS A 282 -10.85 0.95 1.67
CA CYS A 282 -11.24 2.36 1.87
C CYS A 282 -10.07 3.31 2.18
N LYS A 283 -9.16 2.96 3.10
CA LYS A 283 -8.05 3.86 3.49
C LYS A 283 -7.14 4.16 2.30
N TRP A 284 -6.68 3.11 1.62
CA TRP A 284 -5.76 3.25 0.50
C TRP A 284 -6.43 3.98 -0.66
N LEU A 285 -7.69 3.67 -0.97
CA LEU A 285 -8.44 4.32 -2.04
C LEU A 285 -8.64 5.82 -1.76
N TYR A 286 -9.04 6.18 -0.53
CA TYR A 286 -9.23 7.57 -0.13
C TYR A 286 -7.93 8.39 -0.26
N GLU A 287 -6.78 7.81 0.09
CA GLU A 287 -5.46 8.43 -0.06
C GLU A 287 -4.95 8.51 -1.51
N SER A 288 -5.61 7.86 -2.47
CA SER A 288 -5.24 7.94 -3.89
C SER A 288 -5.66 9.27 -4.53
N PHE A 289 -6.67 9.94 -3.98
CA PHE A 289 -7.22 11.17 -4.53
C PHE A 289 -6.38 12.37 -4.08
N TYR A 290 -5.87 13.14 -5.04
CA TYR A 290 -5.18 14.41 -4.75
C TYR A 290 -6.17 15.47 -4.27
N ASP A 291 -7.30 15.60 -4.98
CA ASP A 291 -8.42 16.45 -4.59
C ASP A 291 -9.60 15.60 -4.08
N ARG A 292 -9.98 15.79 -2.82
CA ARG A 292 -11.11 15.09 -2.20
C ARG A 292 -12.44 15.39 -2.89
N SER A 293 -12.58 16.53 -3.58
CA SER A 293 -13.78 16.86 -4.34
C SER A 293 -14.06 15.88 -5.48
N SER A 294 -13.00 15.31 -6.07
CA SER A 294 -13.09 14.35 -7.18
C SER A 294 -13.62 12.97 -6.77
N ILE A 295 -13.68 12.68 -5.47
CA ILE A 295 -14.27 11.43 -4.94
C ILE A 295 -15.74 11.32 -5.32
N GLU A 296 -16.48 12.44 -5.31
CA GLU A 296 -17.89 12.45 -5.71
C GLU A 296 -18.06 12.08 -7.18
N THR A 297 -17.25 12.64 -8.07
CA THR A 297 -17.25 12.27 -9.50
C THR A 297 -16.93 10.79 -9.70
N PHE A 298 -15.96 10.26 -8.95
CA PHE A 298 -15.62 8.84 -8.97
C PHE A 298 -16.79 7.95 -8.51
N LEU A 299 -17.46 8.31 -7.41
CA LEU A 299 -18.58 7.53 -6.86
C LEU A 299 -19.84 7.58 -7.75
N ASN A 300 -20.03 8.68 -8.48
CA ASN A 300 -21.11 8.85 -9.45
C ASN A 300 -20.86 8.14 -10.79
N HIS A 301 -19.69 7.52 -10.98
CA HIS A 301 -19.41 6.73 -12.17
C HIS A 301 -20.14 5.38 -12.12
N LYS A 302 -21.13 5.18 -12.99
CA LYS A 302 -21.89 3.93 -13.13
C LYS A 302 -22.48 3.46 -11.78
N ASN A 303 -22.05 2.30 -11.28
CA ASN A 303 -22.54 1.66 -10.05
C ASN A 303 -21.57 1.83 -8.87
N TYR A 304 -20.61 2.76 -8.94
CA TYR A 304 -19.49 2.82 -7.97
C TYR A 304 -19.95 3.13 -6.54
N PHE A 305 -21.06 3.84 -6.40
CA PHE A 305 -21.71 4.06 -5.11
C PHE A 305 -21.98 2.73 -4.36
N ASP A 306 -22.43 1.69 -5.06
CA ASP A 306 -22.70 0.38 -4.44
C ASP A 306 -21.44 -0.48 -4.30
N LEU A 307 -20.46 -0.30 -5.20
CA LEU A 307 -19.22 -1.08 -5.19
C LEU A 307 -18.25 -0.65 -4.09
N PHE A 308 -18.26 0.64 -3.72
CA PHE A 308 -17.34 1.24 -2.75
C PHE A 308 -18.07 1.81 -1.52
N PRO A 309 -18.89 1.03 -0.79
CA PRO A 309 -19.76 1.54 0.27
C PRO A 309 -18.96 2.19 1.41
N PHE A 310 -17.78 1.69 1.73
CA PHE A 310 -16.94 2.29 2.78
C PHE A 310 -16.32 3.63 2.37
N LEU A 311 -16.07 3.84 1.06
CA LEU A 311 -15.63 5.14 0.55
C LEU A 311 -16.78 6.14 0.56
N VAL A 312 -17.98 5.71 0.16
CA VAL A 312 -19.23 6.49 0.25
C VAL A 312 -19.44 6.97 1.69
N LEU A 313 -19.46 6.04 2.65
CA LEU A 313 -19.66 6.36 4.06
C LEU A 313 -18.58 7.33 4.58
N ARG A 314 -17.31 7.14 4.20
CA ARG A 314 -16.23 8.03 4.60
C ARG A 314 -16.40 9.44 4.04
N HIS A 315 -16.54 9.55 2.72
CA HIS A 315 -16.56 10.83 2.02
C HIS A 315 -17.79 11.68 2.38
N TYR A 316 -18.98 11.09 2.32
CA TYR A 316 -20.19 11.85 2.62
C TYR A 316 -20.33 12.19 4.10
N PHE A 317 -19.91 11.30 5.01
CA PHE A 317 -19.93 11.64 6.44
C PHE A 317 -18.93 12.75 6.75
N TYR A 318 -17.75 12.73 6.15
CA TYR A 318 -16.81 13.85 6.23
C TYR A 318 -17.45 15.16 5.74
N ASN A 319 -18.07 15.17 4.55
CA ASN A 319 -18.73 16.36 4.01
C ASN A 319 -19.88 16.88 4.92
N PHE A 320 -20.64 15.98 5.52
CA PHE A 320 -21.68 16.32 6.51
C PHE A 320 -21.08 17.01 7.75
N LEU A 321 -19.98 16.50 8.29
CA LEU A 321 -19.32 17.11 9.46
C LEU A 321 -18.80 18.51 9.13
N GLN A 322 -18.21 18.70 7.94
CA GLN A 322 -17.76 19.98 7.41
C GLN A 322 -18.91 20.96 7.12
N GLY A 323 -20.17 20.49 7.08
CA GLY A 323 -21.35 21.33 6.81
C GLY A 323 -21.69 21.51 5.34
N ASN A 324 -21.06 20.73 4.46
CA ASN A 324 -21.32 20.72 3.02
C ASN A 324 -22.52 19.84 2.63
N MET A 325 -23.12 19.13 3.60
CA MET A 325 -24.26 18.24 3.40
C MET A 325 -25.24 18.35 4.57
N THR A 326 -26.55 18.18 4.31
CA THR A 326 -27.57 18.25 5.36
C THR A 326 -27.69 16.93 6.13
N GLN A 327 -28.29 16.97 7.32
CA GLN A 327 -28.57 15.78 8.10
C GLN A 327 -29.56 14.83 7.40
N VAL A 328 -30.48 15.37 6.60
CA VAL A 328 -31.48 14.58 5.85
C VAL A 328 -30.80 13.76 4.76
N ASP A 329 -29.92 14.40 3.99
CA ASP A 329 -29.18 13.72 2.92
C ASP A 329 -28.25 12.64 3.51
N MET A 330 -27.57 12.97 4.61
CA MET A 330 -26.71 12.02 5.32
C MET A 330 -27.48 10.80 5.83
N ALA A 331 -28.68 11.03 6.39
CA ALA A 331 -29.54 9.96 6.86
C ALA A 331 -30.05 9.09 5.71
N ALA A 332 -30.31 9.67 4.53
CA ALA A 332 -30.71 8.93 3.33
C ALA A 332 -29.59 8.00 2.85
N ILE A 333 -28.34 8.48 2.82
CA ILE A 333 -27.17 7.64 2.48
C ILE A 333 -27.03 6.47 3.47
N PHE A 334 -27.14 6.74 4.77
CA PHE A 334 -27.05 5.67 5.77
C PHE A 334 -28.22 4.68 5.66
N MET A 335 -29.43 5.17 5.31
CA MET A 335 -30.59 4.32 5.07
C MET A 335 -30.45 3.42 3.83
N ALA A 336 -29.73 3.86 2.80
CA ALA A 336 -29.47 3.04 1.61
C ALA A 336 -28.71 1.74 1.95
N TYR A 337 -27.98 1.70 3.06
CA TYR A 337 -27.24 0.53 3.52
C TYR A 337 -27.85 -0.16 4.75
N ASP A 338 -29.07 0.22 5.17
CA ASP A 338 -29.71 -0.20 6.43
C ASP A 338 -30.25 -1.65 6.43
N GLY A 339 -29.67 -2.53 5.60
CA GLY A 339 -29.90 -3.99 5.64
C GLY A 339 -29.35 -4.68 6.90
N GLY A 340 -29.04 -3.94 7.96
CA GLY A 340 -28.55 -4.41 9.27
C GLY A 340 -27.12 -4.96 9.32
N SER A 341 -26.60 -5.53 8.23
CA SER A 341 -25.28 -6.19 8.22
C SER A 341 -24.10 -5.24 8.12
N ILE A 342 -24.27 -4.07 7.49
CA ILE A 342 -23.16 -3.13 7.26
C ILE A 342 -22.67 -2.48 8.57
N TRP A 343 -23.56 -2.22 9.52
CA TRP A 343 -23.22 -1.54 10.78
C TRP A 343 -22.55 -2.46 11.80
N ILE A 344 -22.70 -3.78 11.62
CA ILE A 344 -21.91 -4.80 12.33
C ILE A 344 -20.50 -4.88 11.74
N ASN A 345 -20.32 -4.50 10.47
CA ASN A 345 -19.04 -4.56 9.78
C ASN A 345 -18.06 -3.50 10.31
N LYS A 346 -16.93 -3.97 10.85
CA LYS A 346 -15.83 -3.13 11.35
C LYS A 346 -15.35 -2.09 10.35
N LYS A 347 -15.38 -2.38 9.05
CA LYS A 347 -14.92 -1.45 8.02
C LYS A 347 -15.83 -0.22 7.90
N ALA A 348 -17.14 -0.39 8.06
CA ALA A 348 -18.11 0.70 7.94
C ALA A 348 -17.96 1.70 9.09
N SER A 349 -17.98 1.21 10.33
CA SER A 349 -17.78 2.06 11.50
C SER A 349 -16.38 2.69 11.51
N THR A 350 -15.35 1.95 11.09
CA THR A 350 -13.99 2.50 10.95
C THR A 350 -13.97 3.68 9.97
N ALA A 351 -14.62 3.57 8.82
CA ALA A 351 -14.69 4.66 7.84
C ALA A 351 -15.37 5.92 8.43
N VAL A 352 -16.47 5.73 9.15
CA VAL A 352 -17.23 6.81 9.79
C VAL A 352 -16.44 7.48 10.93
N TYR A 353 -15.90 6.69 11.87
CA TYR A 353 -15.11 7.24 12.98
C TYR A 353 -13.81 7.89 12.51
N THR A 354 -13.14 7.32 11.50
CA THR A 354 -11.93 7.93 10.91
C THR A 354 -12.26 9.32 10.37
N SER A 355 -13.37 9.48 9.64
CA SER A 355 -13.79 10.78 9.10
C SER A 355 -14.05 11.81 10.21
N MET A 356 -14.64 11.38 11.33
CA MET A 356 -14.86 12.25 12.49
C MET A 356 -13.55 12.71 13.09
N PHE A 357 -12.60 11.80 13.32
CA PHE A 357 -11.31 12.16 13.88
C PHE A 357 -10.50 13.02 12.92
N GLU A 358 -10.54 12.77 11.61
CA GLU A 358 -9.89 13.64 10.61
C GLU A 358 -10.39 15.08 10.71
N CYS A 359 -11.71 15.30 10.77
CA CYS A 359 -12.26 16.65 10.93
C CYS A 359 -11.86 17.29 12.28
N ILE A 360 -11.77 16.51 13.36
CA ILE A 360 -11.31 17.00 14.67
C ILE A 360 -9.86 17.49 14.58
N TYR A 361 -8.97 16.73 13.94
CA TYR A 361 -7.57 17.13 13.80
C TYR A 361 -7.40 18.31 12.82
N GLU A 362 -8.23 18.42 11.78
CA GLU A 362 -8.25 19.62 10.92
C GLU A 362 -8.65 20.88 11.70
N ILE A 363 -9.60 20.81 12.64
CA ILE A 363 -9.93 21.93 13.54
C ILE A 363 -8.72 22.32 14.41
N ILE A 364 -7.95 21.34 14.86
CA ILE A 364 -6.77 21.54 15.71
C ILE A 364 -5.64 22.18 14.91
N GLU A 365 -5.39 21.70 13.69
CA GLU A 365 -4.32 22.16 12.80
C GLU A 365 -4.60 23.52 12.14
N ALA A 366 -5.88 23.93 12.03
CA ALA A 366 -6.27 25.19 11.39
C ALA A 366 -5.77 26.46 12.11
N GLU A 367 -5.46 26.39 13.41
CA GLU A 367 -4.82 27.49 14.14
C GLU A 367 -3.29 27.28 14.08
N ASN A 368 -2.54 28.24 13.51
CA ASN A 368 -1.07 28.22 13.32
C ASN A 368 -0.22 28.16 14.62
N SER A 369 -0.78 27.66 15.72
CA SER A 369 -0.11 27.56 17.00
C SER A 369 0.25 26.11 17.28
N PRO A 370 1.50 25.79 17.67
CA PRO A 370 1.90 24.47 18.15
C PRO A 370 1.30 24.25 19.55
N CYS A 371 -0.02 24.18 19.62
CA CYS A 371 -0.75 24.15 20.87
C CYS A 371 -0.85 22.70 21.35
N LEU A 372 -0.05 22.35 22.36
CA LEU A 372 -0.27 21.18 23.23
C LEU A 372 -1.63 21.25 23.97
N VAL A 373 -2.30 22.41 23.95
CA VAL A 373 -3.55 22.69 24.67
C VAL A 373 -4.57 23.33 23.73
N LEU A 374 -5.78 22.76 23.69
CA LEU A 374 -6.89 23.24 22.87
C LEU A 374 -7.35 24.64 23.28
N SER A 375 -7.53 25.54 22.31
CA SER A 375 -8.17 26.83 22.54
C SER A 375 -9.67 26.67 22.81
N LYS A 376 -10.31 27.70 23.40
CA LYS A 376 -11.75 27.68 23.65
C LYS A 376 -12.56 27.56 22.35
N SER A 377 -12.12 28.22 21.27
CA SER A 377 -12.73 28.13 19.94
C SER A 377 -12.63 26.72 19.36
N GLN A 378 -11.46 26.08 19.49
CA GLN A 378 -11.27 24.69 19.06
C GLN A 378 -12.16 23.74 19.86
N HIS A 379 -12.19 23.88 21.19
CA HIS A 379 -13.03 23.07 22.06
C HIS A 379 -14.52 23.17 21.68
N GLU A 380 -15.05 24.38 21.49
CA GLU A 380 -16.44 24.58 21.07
C GLU A 380 -16.73 24.02 19.67
N SER A 381 -15.78 24.13 18.75
CA SER A 381 -15.90 23.58 17.40
C SER A 381 -15.92 22.05 17.41
N ILE A 382 -15.06 21.42 18.20
CA ILE A 382 -15.03 19.97 18.42
C ILE A 382 -16.36 19.50 19.01
N LEU A 383 -16.88 20.15 20.06
CA LEU A 383 -18.17 19.79 20.65
C LEU A 383 -19.34 19.94 19.67
N ARG A 384 -19.36 20.98 18.82
CA ARG A 384 -20.36 21.14 17.76
C ARG A 384 -20.29 20.01 16.74
N LEU A 385 -19.08 19.62 16.33
CA LEU A 385 -18.85 18.51 15.40
C LEU A 385 -19.31 17.18 16.00
N LEU A 386 -18.93 16.91 17.25
CA LEU A 386 -19.41 15.74 18.00
C LEU A 386 -20.94 15.75 18.12
N GLY A 387 -21.55 16.92 18.35
CA GLY A 387 -22.99 17.14 18.32
C GLY A 387 -23.66 16.65 17.02
N LYS A 388 -23.12 17.05 15.87
CA LYS A 388 -23.60 16.58 14.55
C LYS A 388 -23.43 15.06 14.41
N ALA A 389 -22.22 14.55 14.69
CA ALA A 389 -21.86 13.14 14.55
C ALA A 389 -22.73 12.24 15.45
N GLY A 390 -22.96 12.67 16.70
CA GLY A 390 -23.72 11.94 17.70
C GLY A 390 -25.17 11.66 17.30
N SER A 391 -25.79 12.52 16.50
CA SER A 391 -27.15 12.29 15.97
C SER A 391 -27.22 11.06 15.05
N ILE A 392 -26.17 10.86 14.25
CA ILE A 392 -26.02 9.72 13.35
C ILE A 392 -25.64 8.48 14.18
N PHE A 393 -24.70 8.59 15.12
CA PHE A 393 -24.26 7.46 15.93
C PHE A 393 -25.40 6.84 16.74
N LYS A 394 -26.22 7.68 17.40
CA LYS A 394 -27.39 7.22 18.17
C LYS A 394 -28.35 6.36 17.34
N LYS A 395 -28.54 6.71 16.07
CA LYS A 395 -29.51 6.05 15.20
C LYS A 395 -28.96 4.77 14.58
N TYR A 396 -27.70 4.78 14.12
CA TYR A 396 -27.17 3.71 13.27
C TYR A 396 -26.08 2.85 13.91
N LEU A 397 -25.35 3.35 14.92
CA LEU A 397 -24.22 2.62 15.52
C LEU A 397 -24.52 2.13 16.93
N THR A 398 -25.18 2.94 17.78
CA THR A 398 -25.51 2.59 19.17
C THR A 398 -26.31 1.29 19.35
N PRO A 399 -27.20 0.87 18.42
CA PRO A 399 -27.87 -0.43 18.54
C PRO A 399 -26.92 -1.63 18.55
N TYR A 400 -25.68 -1.48 18.09
CA TYR A 400 -24.71 -2.57 17.92
C TYR A 400 -23.58 -2.45 18.95
N ALA A 401 -23.51 -3.39 19.89
CA ALA A 401 -22.45 -3.41 20.92
C ALA A 401 -21.03 -3.38 20.31
N ILE A 402 -20.84 -4.03 19.16
CA ILE A 402 -19.56 -4.07 18.45
C ILE A 402 -19.07 -2.67 18.02
N ALA A 403 -19.98 -1.71 17.83
CA ALA A 403 -19.63 -0.35 17.43
C ALA A 403 -18.88 0.42 18.53
N GLN A 404 -19.07 0.05 19.81
CA GLN A 404 -18.29 0.60 20.93
C GLN A 404 -16.85 0.10 20.90
N THR A 405 -16.64 -1.20 20.65
CA THR A 405 -15.30 -1.77 20.45
C THR A 405 -14.59 -1.08 19.29
N GLN A 406 -15.26 -0.96 18.15
CA GLN A 406 -14.70 -0.36 16.94
C GLN A 406 -14.38 1.12 17.13
N PHE A 407 -15.21 1.86 17.88
CA PHE A 407 -14.92 3.23 18.27
C PHE A 407 -13.62 3.33 19.07
N LEU A 408 -13.46 2.52 20.12
CA LEU A 408 -12.27 2.55 20.98
C LEU A 408 -11.00 2.15 20.22
N GLU A 409 -11.08 1.15 19.33
CA GLU A 409 -9.97 0.76 18.47
C GLU A 409 -9.52 1.90 17.54
N VAL A 410 -10.46 2.64 16.95
CA VAL A 410 -10.15 3.79 16.08
C VAL A 410 -9.62 4.96 16.90
N LEU A 411 -10.19 5.23 18.07
CA LEU A 411 -9.74 6.27 19.00
C LEU A 411 -8.29 6.01 19.43
N GLU A 412 -7.99 4.80 19.91
CA GLU A 412 -6.64 4.38 20.32
C GLU A 412 -5.63 4.54 19.18
N LYS A 413 -5.98 4.04 17.98
CA LYS A 413 -5.11 4.12 16.81
C LYS A 413 -4.83 5.57 16.42
N THR A 414 -5.84 6.43 16.47
CA THR A 414 -5.72 7.84 16.14
C THR A 414 -4.86 8.56 17.17
N LEU A 415 -5.16 8.41 18.46
CA LEU A 415 -4.36 9.03 19.52
C LEU A 415 -2.90 8.57 19.49
N THR A 416 -2.66 7.29 19.22
CA THR A 416 -1.28 6.77 19.09
C THR A 416 -0.54 7.42 17.92
N LEU A 417 -1.21 7.62 16.78
CA LEU A 417 -0.63 8.30 15.60
C LEU A 417 -0.18 9.73 15.94
N TYR A 418 -0.99 10.45 16.74
CA TYR A 418 -0.71 11.81 17.19
C TYR A 418 -0.04 11.88 18.56
N LYS A 419 0.48 10.75 19.08
CA LYS A 419 1.18 10.66 20.38
C LYS A 419 0.38 11.20 21.58
N PHE A 420 -0.94 11.01 21.57
CA PHE A 420 -1.87 11.51 22.59
C PHE A 420 -1.80 13.04 22.74
N GLU A 421 -1.70 13.74 21.62
CA GLU A 421 -1.79 15.20 21.55
C GLU A 421 -2.99 15.64 20.70
N PRO A 422 -3.62 16.79 21.01
CA PRO A 422 -3.36 17.66 22.15
C PRO A 422 -3.95 17.10 23.46
N LYS A 423 -3.35 17.45 24.60
CA LYS A 423 -3.83 17.01 25.92
C LYS A 423 -5.28 17.44 26.17
N GLY A 424 -6.07 16.51 26.70
CA GLY A 424 -7.48 16.72 27.02
C GLY A 424 -8.42 16.39 25.87
N LEU A 425 -7.92 16.15 24.65
CA LEU A 425 -8.76 15.71 23.53
C LEU A 425 -9.41 14.35 23.83
N LEU A 426 -8.65 13.41 24.39
CA LEU A 426 -9.17 12.10 24.78
C LEU A 426 -10.31 12.25 25.79
N PHE A 427 -10.12 13.08 26.81
CA PHE A 427 -11.16 13.38 27.80
C PHE A 427 -12.42 13.95 27.14
N ILE A 428 -12.29 14.98 26.30
CA ILE A 428 -13.43 15.65 25.63
C ILE A 428 -14.25 14.64 24.82
N VAL A 429 -13.57 13.82 24.01
CA VAL A 429 -14.23 12.85 23.14
C VAL A 429 -14.92 11.77 23.96
N VAL A 430 -14.23 11.20 24.96
CA VAL A 430 -14.80 10.13 25.80
C VAL A 430 -15.95 10.63 26.66
N ASP A 431 -15.81 11.80 27.28
CA ASP A 431 -16.87 12.44 28.07
C ASP A 431 -18.13 12.62 27.23
N TYR A 432 -18.00 13.19 26.03
CA TYR A 432 -19.13 13.36 25.11
C TYR A 432 -19.82 12.03 24.81
N PHE A 433 -19.06 10.97 24.53
CA PHE A 433 -19.61 9.65 24.21
C PHE A 433 -20.31 9.00 25.42
N ILE A 434 -19.78 9.17 26.63
CA ILE A 434 -20.40 8.67 27.86
C ILE A 434 -21.69 9.43 28.17
N GLN A 435 -21.64 10.77 28.22
CA GLN A 435 -22.81 11.61 28.48
C GLN A 435 -23.90 11.41 27.42
N GLY A 436 -23.50 11.20 26.17
CA GLY A 436 -24.38 10.87 25.05
C GLY A 436 -24.98 9.47 25.09
N LYS A 437 -24.60 8.62 26.05
CA LYS A 437 -24.93 7.17 26.13
C LYS A 437 -24.52 6.40 24.87
N LEU A 438 -23.46 6.83 24.21
CA LEU A 438 -22.86 6.19 23.05
C LEU A 438 -21.81 5.14 23.44
N LEU A 439 -21.17 5.33 24.60
CA LEU A 439 -20.18 4.44 25.18
C LEU A 439 -20.54 4.14 26.64
N ASN A 440 -20.47 2.87 27.03
CA ASN A 440 -20.66 2.46 28.41
C ASN A 440 -19.35 2.58 29.21
N GLU A 441 -19.40 3.20 30.39
CA GLU A 441 -18.23 3.38 31.27
C GLU A 441 -17.58 2.05 31.69
N SER A 442 -18.39 1.03 32.01
CA SER A 442 -17.85 -0.28 32.40
C SER A 442 -17.14 -0.98 31.23
N PHE A 443 -17.65 -0.77 30.01
CA PHE A 443 -17.03 -1.26 28.79
C PHE A 443 -15.70 -0.55 28.50
N LEU A 444 -15.65 0.78 28.65
CA LEU A 444 -14.43 1.57 28.54
C LEU A 444 -13.35 1.08 29.52
N ASN A 445 -13.71 0.88 30.80
CA ASN A 445 -12.78 0.38 31.80
C ASN A 445 -12.22 -0.99 31.41
N HIS A 446 -13.07 -1.92 30.95
CA HIS A 446 -12.61 -3.23 30.50
C HIS A 446 -11.65 -3.14 29.30
N TYR A 447 -11.95 -2.28 28.33
CA TYR A 447 -11.10 -2.05 27.16
C TYR A 447 -9.73 -1.49 27.56
N ILE A 448 -9.68 -0.43 28.38
CA ILE A 448 -8.42 0.19 28.80
C ILE A 448 -7.51 -0.84 29.49
N HIS A 449 -8.06 -1.73 30.31
CA HIS A 449 -7.30 -2.78 30.99
C HIS A 449 -6.79 -3.89 30.06
N SER A 450 -7.38 -4.08 28.87
CA SER A 450 -6.92 -5.05 27.88
C SER A 450 -5.87 -4.50 26.91
N THR A 451 -5.67 -3.18 26.86
CA THR A 451 -4.62 -2.54 26.03
C THR A 451 -3.21 -2.77 26.57
N ASN A 452 -2.19 -2.48 25.74
CA ASN A 452 -0.79 -2.56 26.15
C ASN A 452 -0.46 -1.53 27.24
N GLN A 453 0.64 -1.75 27.98
CA GLN A 453 0.98 -0.93 29.14
C GLN A 453 1.15 0.57 28.82
N ALA A 454 1.85 0.93 27.73
CA ALA A 454 2.13 2.31 27.39
C ALA A 454 0.87 3.09 26.98
N THR A 455 0.02 2.46 26.16
CA THR A 455 -1.28 3.02 25.77
C THR A 455 -2.17 3.16 27.01
N ARG A 456 -2.24 2.12 27.85
CA ARG A 456 -3.02 2.11 29.08
C ARG A 456 -2.65 3.27 29.99
N GLU A 457 -1.35 3.47 30.26
CA GLU A 457 -0.87 4.59 31.08
C GLU A 457 -1.33 5.94 30.52
N SER A 458 -1.25 6.13 29.20
CA SER A 458 -1.70 7.37 28.54
C SER A 458 -3.22 7.59 28.69
N PHE A 459 -4.02 6.53 28.53
CA PHE A 459 -5.46 6.59 28.79
C PHE A 459 -5.78 6.93 30.25
N LEU A 460 -5.10 6.27 31.20
CA LEU A 460 -5.32 6.49 32.64
C LEU A 460 -4.97 7.91 33.07
N ILE A 461 -3.91 8.50 32.50
CA ILE A 461 -3.49 9.88 32.79
C ILE A 461 -4.59 10.87 32.40
N GLU A 462 -5.20 10.72 31.22
CA GLU A 462 -6.20 11.68 30.73
C GLU A 462 -7.63 11.40 31.22
N LEU A 463 -7.97 10.14 31.52
CA LEU A 463 -9.33 9.72 31.92
C LEU A 463 -9.49 9.44 33.41
N ASN A 464 -8.52 9.84 34.26
CA ASN A 464 -8.48 9.52 35.69
C ASN A 464 -9.78 9.84 36.47
N THR A 465 -10.65 10.70 35.93
CA THR A 465 -11.97 11.03 36.46
C THR A 465 -13.07 9.97 36.23
N TYR A 466 -12.98 9.15 35.18
CA TYR A 466 -13.96 8.08 34.87
C TYR A 466 -13.58 6.72 35.45
N ILE A 467 -12.32 6.56 35.83
CA ILE A 467 -11.76 5.27 36.24
C ILE A 467 -11.83 5.20 37.76
N VAL A 468 -13.04 4.98 38.26
CA VAL A 468 -13.32 4.85 39.69
C VAL A 468 -14.07 3.55 39.93
N SER A 469 -13.41 2.41 39.75
CA SER A 469 -13.66 1.18 40.52
C SER A 469 -12.69 0.08 40.10
N PRO A 470 -12.06 -0.65 41.06
CA PRO A 470 -11.45 -1.92 40.74
C PRO A 470 -12.53 -2.84 40.17
N LEU A 471 -12.38 -3.29 38.92
CA LEU A 471 -13.24 -4.32 38.34
C LEU A 471 -13.19 -5.54 39.29
N PRO A 472 -14.32 -6.01 39.84
CA PRO A 472 -14.33 -7.31 40.48
C PRO A 472 -13.92 -8.34 39.42
N ASN A 473 -13.04 -9.27 39.78
CA ASN A 473 -12.67 -10.41 38.95
C ASN A 473 -13.93 -11.21 38.59
N ILE A 474 -14.62 -10.83 37.52
CA ILE A 474 -15.68 -11.64 36.92
C ILE A 474 -14.99 -12.42 35.80
N SER A 475 -14.53 -13.61 36.16
CA SER A 475 -14.24 -14.66 35.19
C SER A 475 -15.50 -14.91 34.39
N PHE A 476 -15.52 -14.53 33.11
CA PHE A 476 -16.51 -15.06 32.18
C PHE A 476 -16.23 -16.56 32.03
N VAL A 477 -16.97 -17.37 32.79
CA VAL A 477 -17.11 -18.79 32.48
C VAL A 477 -17.87 -18.84 31.17
N TYR A 478 -17.16 -19.19 30.08
CA TYR A 478 -17.81 -19.71 28.89
C TYR A 478 -18.58 -20.96 29.32
N GLU A 479 -19.89 -20.86 29.53
CA GLU A 479 -20.74 -22.05 29.51
C GLU A 479 -20.78 -22.55 28.08
N GLU A 480 -20.04 -23.63 27.81
CA GLU A 480 -20.21 -24.40 26.59
C GLU A 480 -21.68 -24.79 26.45
N PRO A 481 -22.28 -24.66 25.25
CA PRO A 481 -23.62 -25.16 25.02
C PRO A 481 -23.63 -26.67 25.23
N LYS A 482 -24.37 -27.11 26.26
CA LYS A 482 -24.64 -28.53 26.49
C LYS A 482 -25.29 -29.11 25.24
N LYS A 483 -24.56 -29.99 24.55
CA LYS A 483 -25.11 -30.88 23.54
C LYS A 483 -26.29 -31.64 24.16
N LYS A 484 -27.47 -31.50 23.58
CA LYS A 484 -28.54 -32.48 23.65
C LYS A 484 -28.61 -33.20 22.34
#